data_AF-A0A355DKG3-F1
#
_entry.id   AF-A0A355DKG3-F1
#
_cell.length_a   1.000
_cell.length_b   1.000
_cell.length_c   1.000
_cell.angle_alpha   90.00
_cell.angle_beta   90.00
_cell.angle_gamma   90.00
#
_symmetry.space_group_name_H-M   'P 1'
#
loop_
_entity.id
_entity.type
_entity.pdbx_description
1 polymer ?
#
loop_
_entity_poly.entity_id
_entity_poly.type
_entity_poly.pdbx_seq_one_letter_code
_entity_poly.pdbx_strand_id
1 'polypeptide(L)'
;MSQHNGTHSNPPVSVRSQPQQAQLQSVAIGTDSRPSAPNRPPAPVPQFDQPVILQQSPTWSRAIVWALVGVTTLSIIWACVAKIEEAIPAQGKLEPQGAVKEVQAPVGGVVKEIEVKEGQRVEAGDPLITFDQTAAQAQFESLQRIRQSLIEENQFYSAQLNGTGASIATQPETLTSLKVPPEIISLTENRAALIAENKLYQAQSNGDTVGLGLNLEQKARLQASQAELNSRVAAAQLEVEQLTKQLSQTRIQLDNARDILSVNEEITGSIEP
;
A
#
# COMPACT_ATOMS: atom_id res chain seq x y z
N MET A 1 -29.17 30.04 -51.68
CA MET A 1 -29.65 30.79 -50.51
C MET A 1 -28.87 32.10 -50.49
N SER A 2 -29.28 33.12 -51.26
CA SER A 2 -30.38 34.08 -51.00
C SER A 2 -30.13 34.86 -49.71
N GLN A 3 -29.61 36.09 -49.81
CA GLN A 3 -30.36 37.36 -49.92
C GLN A 3 -30.92 37.85 -48.57
N HIS A 4 -30.32 38.91 -48.01
CA HIS A 4 -31.04 40.09 -47.50
C HIS A 4 -30.06 41.13 -46.94
N ASN A 5 -30.07 42.37 -47.46
CA ASN A 5 -30.77 43.47 -46.80
C ASN A 5 -30.68 44.75 -47.68
N GLY A 6 -31.83 45.21 -48.19
CA GLY A 6 -32.06 46.63 -48.50
C GLY A 6 -32.33 47.39 -47.18
N THR A 7 -32.61 48.69 -47.11
CA THR A 7 -33.07 49.64 -48.11
C THR A 7 -33.15 51.04 -47.47
N HIS A 8 -32.96 52.08 -48.29
CA HIS A 8 -33.42 53.49 -48.17
C HIS A 8 -32.91 54.35 -46.99
N SER A 9 -32.44 55.60 -47.19
CA SER A 9 -33.26 56.73 -47.65
C SER A 9 -32.41 57.96 -48.03
N ASN A 10 -32.73 58.58 -49.18
CA ASN A 10 -32.47 60.00 -49.54
C ASN A 10 -33.67 60.84 -49.00
N PRO A 11 -33.77 62.20 -49.00
CA PRO A 11 -33.10 63.27 -49.80
C PRO A 11 -32.78 64.53 -48.89
N PRO A 12 -32.69 65.84 -49.31
CA PRO A 12 -32.87 66.46 -50.62
C PRO A 12 -31.84 67.52 -51.08
N VAL A 13 -32.11 67.92 -52.32
CA VAL A 13 -31.51 68.90 -53.22
C VAL A 13 -31.70 70.35 -52.71
N SER A 14 -30.73 71.25 -52.94
CA SER A 14 -30.89 72.50 -53.75
C SER A 14 -29.94 73.66 -53.38
N VAL A 15 -29.09 74.04 -54.36
CA VAL A 15 -28.99 75.39 -54.97
C VAL A 15 -28.22 76.53 -54.27
N ARG A 16 -27.36 77.18 -55.08
CA ARG A 16 -26.86 78.59 -55.06
C ARG A 16 -25.72 78.93 -54.07
N SER A 17 -24.73 79.79 -54.36
CA SER A 17 -24.55 80.80 -55.42
C SER A 17 -23.06 81.20 -55.51
N GLN A 18 -22.55 81.43 -56.73
CA GLN A 18 -21.46 82.38 -56.95
C GLN A 18 -21.96 83.82 -56.66
N PRO A 19 -21.02 84.75 -56.42
CA PRO A 19 -20.91 85.84 -57.39
C PRO A 19 -19.45 86.19 -57.70
N GLN A 20 -19.13 86.21 -58.99
CA GLN A 20 -18.00 86.95 -59.54
C GLN A 20 -18.55 87.97 -60.54
N GLN A 21 -18.79 89.19 -60.05
CA GLN A 21 -18.96 90.42 -60.82
C GLN A 21 -17.59 91.12 -60.87
N ALA A 22 -17.21 91.98 -61.80
CA ALA A 22 -17.68 92.40 -63.13
C ALA A 22 -16.50 93.27 -63.63
N GLN A 23 -15.91 92.96 -64.78
CA GLN A 23 -16.05 93.75 -66.01
C GLN A 23 -16.05 95.27 -65.82
N LEU A 24 -15.05 95.94 -66.40
CA LEU A 24 -15.33 97.03 -67.33
C LEU A 24 -14.42 96.91 -68.56
N GLN A 25 -15.10 96.75 -69.69
CA GLN A 25 -14.63 96.75 -71.07
C GLN A 25 -14.41 98.17 -71.58
N SER A 26 -13.94 98.21 -72.83
CA SER A 26 -14.23 99.22 -73.87
C SER A 26 -13.20 100.35 -73.96
N VAL A 27 -12.84 100.88 -75.12
CA VAL A 27 -13.17 100.63 -76.53
C VAL A 27 -12.12 101.42 -77.32
N ALA A 28 -11.73 100.93 -78.50
CA ALA A 28 -10.94 101.68 -79.46
C ALA A 28 -11.85 102.58 -80.31
N ILE A 29 -11.48 103.85 -80.55
CA ILE A 29 -11.84 104.73 -81.69
C ILE A 29 -10.92 105.97 -81.57
N GLY A 30 -10.11 106.28 -82.59
CA GLY A 30 -10.40 107.33 -83.56
C GLY A 30 -9.81 108.68 -83.13
N THR A 31 -8.66 109.07 -83.67
CA THR A 31 -8.55 110.14 -84.68
C THR A 31 -9.10 111.50 -84.25
N ASP A 32 -8.13 112.36 -83.92
CA ASP A 32 -7.89 113.63 -84.61
C ASP A 32 -8.34 114.96 -83.96
N SER A 33 -7.31 115.80 -83.79
CA SER A 33 -7.27 117.26 -83.96
C SER A 33 -8.23 118.18 -83.19
N ARG A 34 -7.64 119.00 -82.30
CA ARG A 34 -7.91 120.46 -82.17
C ARG A 34 -6.84 121.14 -81.28
N PRO A 35 -6.65 122.48 -81.35
CA PRO A 35 -5.54 123.10 -82.05
C PRO A 35 -4.49 123.78 -81.15
N SER A 36 -3.40 124.18 -81.81
CA SER A 36 -2.22 124.95 -81.37
C SER A 36 -2.49 126.21 -80.53
N ALA A 37 -1.70 126.43 -79.47
CA ALA A 37 -1.12 127.72 -79.03
C ALA A 37 -0.09 127.48 -77.87
N PRO A 38 0.76 128.44 -77.43
CA PRO A 38 2.21 128.38 -77.66
C PRO A 38 3.10 128.36 -76.38
N ASN A 39 4.37 127.99 -76.60
CA ASN A 39 5.60 128.30 -75.85
C ASN A 39 5.63 128.28 -74.31
N ARG A 40 6.34 127.30 -73.76
CA ARG A 40 7.10 127.44 -72.50
C ARG A 40 8.40 126.61 -72.56
N PRO A 41 9.55 127.14 -72.11
CA PRO A 41 10.85 126.44 -72.14
C PRO A 41 10.87 125.15 -71.29
N PRO A 42 11.74 124.18 -71.63
CA PRO A 42 11.74 122.84 -71.01
C PRO A 42 12.20 122.85 -69.55
N ALA A 43 11.48 122.11 -68.69
CA ALA A 43 11.82 121.88 -67.29
C ALA A 43 12.67 120.60 -67.12
N PRO A 44 13.55 120.50 -66.10
CA PRO A 44 14.37 119.32 -65.85
C PRO A 44 13.53 118.16 -65.32
N VAL A 45 13.71 116.96 -65.88
CA VAL A 45 13.09 115.71 -65.40
C VAL A 45 13.93 115.10 -64.27
N PRO A 46 13.36 114.75 -63.10
CA PRO A 46 14.05 113.96 -62.09
C PRO A 46 14.02 112.47 -62.45
N GLN A 47 15.20 111.84 -62.50
CA GLN A 47 15.42 110.43 -62.82
C GLN A 47 15.26 109.57 -61.55
N PHE A 48 14.14 108.85 -61.44
CA PHE A 48 13.88 107.89 -60.36
C PHE A 48 13.86 106.48 -60.93
N ASP A 49 15.03 105.88 -61.16
CA ASP A 49 15.14 104.47 -61.52
C ASP A 49 16.41 103.87 -60.89
N GLN A 50 16.37 103.73 -59.56
CA GLN A 50 17.39 103.03 -58.77
C GLN A 50 16.70 101.84 -58.07
N PRO A 51 17.05 100.59 -58.36
CA PRO A 51 16.56 99.46 -57.59
C PRO A 51 17.15 99.55 -56.18
N VAL A 52 16.30 99.80 -55.19
CA VAL A 52 16.67 99.75 -53.77
C VAL A 52 17.00 98.29 -53.44
N ILE A 53 18.28 97.96 -53.49
CA ILE A 53 18.79 96.70 -52.97
C ILE A 53 18.68 96.81 -51.45
N LEU A 54 17.64 96.18 -50.89
CA LEU A 54 17.51 95.97 -49.45
C LEU A 54 18.72 95.14 -49.00
N GLN A 55 19.75 95.81 -48.46
CA GLN A 55 20.85 95.12 -47.80
C GLN A 55 20.26 94.38 -46.59
N GLN A 56 20.17 93.06 -46.68
CA GLN A 56 19.73 92.21 -45.58
C GLN A 56 20.69 92.43 -44.39
N SER A 57 20.15 92.91 -43.27
CA SER A 57 20.97 93.24 -42.12
C SER A 57 21.70 91.99 -41.58
N PRO A 58 23.03 92.02 -41.39
CA PRO A 58 23.85 90.85 -41.05
C PRO A 58 23.64 90.31 -39.62
N THR A 59 22.80 90.95 -38.82
CA THR A 59 22.48 90.54 -37.44
C THR A 59 21.41 89.43 -37.39
N TRP A 60 20.44 89.46 -38.29
CA TRP A 60 19.37 88.45 -38.36
C TRP A 60 19.87 87.09 -38.86
N SER A 61 20.77 87.08 -39.85
CA SER A 61 21.39 85.83 -40.31
C SER A 61 22.25 85.18 -39.23
N ARG A 62 23.02 85.97 -38.47
CA ARG A 62 23.81 85.51 -37.32
C ARG A 62 22.93 84.97 -36.18
N ALA A 63 21.79 85.61 -35.90
CA ALA A 63 20.85 85.14 -34.89
C ALA A 63 20.30 83.74 -35.23
N ILE A 64 19.97 83.51 -36.50
CA ILE A 64 19.50 82.20 -36.99
C ILE A 64 20.58 81.13 -36.82
N VAL A 65 21.84 81.44 -37.13
CA VAL A 65 22.97 80.51 -36.97
C VAL A 65 23.19 80.16 -35.48
N TRP A 66 23.18 81.15 -34.58
CA TRP A 66 23.33 80.88 -33.14
C TRP A 66 22.16 80.10 -32.55
N ALA A 67 20.93 80.35 -33.03
CA ALA A 67 19.76 79.57 -32.64
C ALA A 67 19.88 78.11 -33.08
N LEU A 68 20.32 77.87 -34.32
CA LEU A 68 20.57 76.53 -34.84
C LEU A 68 21.61 75.79 -34.00
N VAL A 69 22.73 76.46 -33.71
CA VAL A 69 23.81 75.89 -32.87
C VAL A 69 23.29 75.57 -31.47
N GLY A 70 22.55 76.49 -30.84
CA GLY A 70 22.00 76.31 -29.50
C GLY A 70 20.99 75.16 -29.40
N VAL A 71 20.08 75.03 -30.37
CA VAL A 71 19.13 73.90 -30.41
C VAL A 71 19.86 72.58 -30.62
N THR A 72 20.88 72.57 -31.48
CA THR A 72 21.67 71.37 -31.76
C THR A 72 22.45 70.92 -30.53
N THR A 73 23.16 71.83 -29.85
CA THR A 73 23.90 71.49 -28.63
C THR A 73 22.98 71.04 -27.50
N LEU A 74 21.83 71.71 -27.32
CA LEU A 74 20.85 71.30 -26.33
C LEU A 74 20.29 69.90 -26.61
N SER A 75 19.99 69.57 -27.87
CA SER A 75 19.52 68.25 -28.27
C SER A 75 20.57 67.16 -28.03
N ILE A 76 21.85 67.44 -28.30
CA ILE A 76 22.96 66.52 -28.00
C ILE A 76 23.08 66.28 -26.50
N ILE A 77 23.08 67.35 -25.69
CA ILE A 77 23.15 67.25 -24.23
C ILE A 77 21.99 66.41 -23.69
N TRP A 78 20.78 66.66 -24.21
CA TRP A 78 19.60 65.89 -23.84
C TRP A 78 19.73 64.41 -24.22
N ALA A 79 20.18 64.10 -25.43
CA ALA A 79 20.41 62.72 -25.89
C ALA A 79 21.50 61.99 -25.08
N CYS A 80 22.51 62.69 -24.57
CA CYS A 80 23.53 62.12 -23.70
C CYS A 80 23.01 61.79 -22.28
N VAL A 81 22.02 62.53 -21.78
CA VAL A 81 21.48 62.35 -20.42
C VAL A 81 20.24 61.45 -20.42
N ALA A 82 19.51 61.37 -21.54
CA ALA A 82 18.32 60.55 -21.67
C ALA A 82 18.65 59.06 -21.55
N LYS A 83 18.19 58.44 -20.47
CA LYS A 83 18.19 56.98 -20.31
C LYS A 83 16.94 56.41 -20.96
N ILE A 84 17.13 55.47 -21.88
CA ILE A 84 16.03 54.71 -22.47
C ILE A 84 15.82 53.49 -21.57
N GLU A 85 14.65 53.42 -20.93
CA GLU A 85 14.25 52.24 -20.18
C GLU A 85 13.69 51.19 -21.15
N GLU A 86 14.46 50.13 -21.37
CA GLU A 86 14.03 49.00 -22.17
C GLU A 86 13.47 47.91 -21.24
N ALA A 87 12.15 47.72 -21.27
CA ALA A 87 11.48 46.62 -20.60
C ALA A 87 11.19 45.53 -21.62
N ILE A 88 11.87 44.39 -21.51
CA ILE A 88 11.63 43.22 -22.34
C ILE A 88 10.59 42.34 -21.62
N PRO A 89 9.33 42.25 -22.09
CA PRO A 89 8.37 41.35 -21.49
C PRO A 89 8.78 39.90 -21.80
N ALA A 90 9.26 39.19 -20.79
CA ALA A 90 9.55 37.76 -20.87
C ALA A 90 8.39 36.96 -20.25
N GLN A 91 7.88 35.98 -20.98
CA GLN A 91 6.90 35.03 -20.45
C GLN A 91 7.64 33.92 -19.69
N GLY A 92 7.57 33.95 -18.36
CA GLY A 92 8.05 32.88 -17.50
C GLY A 92 6.90 31.95 -17.09
N LYS A 93 7.14 30.64 -17.06
CA LYS A 93 6.22 29.66 -16.48
C LYS A 93 6.67 29.35 -15.05
N LEU A 94 5.74 29.48 -14.10
CA LEU A 94 5.97 29.04 -12.73
C LEU A 94 5.74 27.52 -12.67
N GLU A 95 6.81 26.77 -12.42
CA GLU A 95 6.72 25.36 -12.09
C GLU A 95 7.04 25.18 -10.60
N PRO A 96 6.31 24.30 -9.89
CA PRO A 96 6.58 24.03 -8.49
C PRO A 96 8.00 23.52 -8.30
N GLN A 97 8.63 23.88 -7.19
CA GLN A 97 9.93 23.33 -6.82
C GLN A 97 9.74 21.85 -6.44
N GLY A 98 9.98 20.95 -7.40
CA GLY A 98 9.88 19.50 -7.23
C GLY A 98 8.92 18.84 -8.21
N ALA A 99 8.92 17.51 -8.22
CA ALA A 99 7.96 16.73 -9.00
C ALA A 99 6.60 16.70 -8.28
N VAL A 100 5.53 17.02 -9.01
CA VAL A 100 4.17 16.69 -8.57
C VAL A 100 4.08 15.17 -8.48
N LYS A 101 3.90 14.65 -7.27
CA LYS A 101 3.72 13.21 -7.03
C LYS A 101 2.25 12.93 -6.80
N GLU A 102 1.70 12.03 -7.57
CA GLU A 102 0.38 11.47 -7.31
C GLU A 102 0.49 10.54 -6.09
N VAL A 103 -0.32 10.79 -5.06
CA VAL A 103 -0.39 9.95 -3.86
C VAL A 103 -1.47 8.91 -4.09
N GLN A 104 -1.06 7.64 -4.22
CA GLN A 104 -1.98 6.51 -4.42
C GLN A 104 -1.97 5.61 -3.19
N ALA A 105 -3.16 5.14 -2.80
CA ALA A 105 -3.28 4.20 -1.70
C ALA A 105 -2.77 2.81 -2.12
N PRO A 106 -1.96 2.13 -1.28
CA PRO A 106 -1.43 0.80 -1.60
C PRO A 106 -2.51 -0.29 -1.60
N VAL A 107 -3.65 -0.03 -0.96
CA VAL A 107 -4.81 -0.91 -0.88
C VAL A 107 -6.05 -0.14 -1.32
N GLY A 108 -6.86 -0.79 -2.17
CA GLY A 108 -8.18 -0.29 -2.51
C GLY A 108 -9.17 -0.51 -1.37
N GLY A 109 -10.18 0.35 -1.27
CA GLY A 109 -11.21 0.26 -0.24
C GLY A 109 -12.26 1.34 -0.40
N VAL A 110 -13.32 1.26 0.39
CA VAL A 110 -14.35 2.30 0.44
C VAL A 110 -13.80 3.47 1.26
N VAL A 111 -13.83 4.68 0.72
CA VAL A 111 -13.44 5.88 1.46
C VAL A 111 -14.52 6.20 2.49
N LYS A 112 -14.12 6.31 3.76
CA LYS A 112 -15.00 6.72 4.86
C LYS A 112 -14.98 8.24 5.02
N GLU A 113 -13.81 8.84 5.03
CA GLU A 113 -13.62 10.27 5.25
C GLU A 113 -12.37 10.78 4.54
N ILE A 114 -12.42 12.03 4.06
CA ILE A 114 -11.28 12.75 3.51
C ILE A 114 -10.91 13.84 4.52
N GLU A 115 -9.71 13.76 5.08
CA GLU A 115 -9.27 14.59 6.22
C GLU A 115 -8.60 15.91 5.78
N VAL A 116 -8.53 16.14 4.46
CA VAL A 116 -7.86 17.29 3.87
C VAL A 116 -8.75 18.03 2.87
N LYS A 117 -8.49 19.32 2.72
CA LYS A 117 -9.13 20.20 1.74
C LYS A 117 -8.16 20.56 0.61
N GLU A 118 -8.72 20.96 -0.53
CA GLU A 118 -7.91 21.41 -1.66
C GLU A 118 -7.05 22.62 -1.28
N GLY A 119 -5.76 22.57 -1.65
CA GLY A 119 -4.77 23.59 -1.32
C GLY A 119 -4.25 23.57 0.13
N GLN A 120 -4.70 22.63 0.97
CA GLN A 120 -4.17 22.45 2.32
C GLN A 120 -2.72 21.96 2.28
N ARG A 121 -1.85 22.59 3.08
CA ARG A 121 -0.47 22.13 3.27
C ARG A 121 -0.47 20.95 4.24
N VAL A 122 0.20 19.87 3.86
CA VAL A 122 0.32 18.62 4.62
C VAL A 122 1.79 18.22 4.75
N GLU A 123 2.11 17.52 5.83
CA GLU A 123 3.45 16.98 6.10
C GLU A 123 3.48 15.46 5.92
N ALA A 124 4.69 14.88 5.91
CA ALA A 124 4.86 13.45 5.75
C ALA A 124 4.35 12.70 7.00
N GLY A 125 3.36 11.82 6.80
CA GLY A 125 2.73 11.05 7.88
C GLY A 125 1.33 11.54 8.25
N ASP A 126 0.92 12.70 7.73
CA ASP A 126 -0.44 13.20 7.96
C ASP A 126 -1.49 12.31 7.29
N PRO A 127 -2.57 11.95 7.99
CA PRO A 127 -3.69 11.23 7.39
C PRO A 127 -4.40 12.12 6.38
N LEU A 128 -4.50 11.64 5.14
CA LEU A 128 -5.20 12.34 4.06
C LEU A 128 -6.62 11.80 3.87
N ILE A 129 -6.76 10.48 3.96
CA ILE A 129 -7.98 9.74 3.69
C ILE A 129 -8.06 8.58 4.67
N THR A 130 -9.23 8.37 5.25
CA THR A 130 -9.54 7.22 6.09
C THR A 130 -10.47 6.28 5.32
N PHE A 131 -10.08 5.01 5.22
CA PHE A 131 -10.89 3.96 4.59
C PHE A 131 -11.84 3.32 5.61
N ASP A 132 -12.94 2.74 5.11
CA ASP A 132 -13.83 1.90 5.91
C ASP A 132 -13.13 0.60 6.27
N GLN A 133 -12.89 0.41 7.57
CA GLN A 133 -12.20 -0.75 8.11
C GLN A 133 -13.14 -1.92 8.43
N THR A 134 -14.46 -1.79 8.25
CA THR A 134 -15.45 -2.80 8.67
C THR A 134 -15.16 -4.16 8.04
N ALA A 135 -14.94 -4.21 6.73
CA ALA A 135 -14.63 -5.45 6.01
C ALA A 135 -13.27 -6.03 6.41
N ALA A 136 -12.23 -5.18 6.52
CA ALA A 136 -10.90 -5.60 6.93
C ALA A 136 -10.87 -6.15 8.36
N GLN A 137 -11.59 -5.50 9.27
CA GLN A 137 -11.72 -5.91 10.67
C GLN A 137 -12.48 -7.23 10.78
N ALA A 138 -13.60 -7.39 10.06
CA ALA A 138 -14.34 -8.66 10.02
C ALA A 138 -13.47 -9.82 9.48
N GLN A 139 -12.67 -9.55 8.45
CA GLN A 139 -11.74 -10.53 7.89
C GLN A 139 -10.63 -10.87 8.90
N PHE A 140 -10.06 -9.87 9.56
CA PHE A 140 -9.04 -10.05 10.61
C PHE A 140 -9.58 -10.90 11.76
N GLU A 141 -10.77 -10.60 12.27
CA GLU A 141 -11.41 -11.39 13.32
C GLU A 141 -11.69 -12.83 12.86
N SER A 142 -12.15 -13.02 11.63
CA SER A 142 -12.37 -14.35 11.06
C SER A 142 -11.07 -15.16 11.02
N LEU A 143 -9.99 -14.56 10.51
CA LEU A 143 -8.65 -15.16 10.48
C LEU A 143 -8.13 -15.48 11.89
N GLN A 144 -8.39 -14.61 12.87
CA GLN A 144 -8.02 -14.84 14.25
C GLN A 144 -8.78 -16.03 14.86
N ARG A 145 -10.08 -16.15 14.59
CA ARG A 145 -10.89 -17.32 15.02
C ARG A 145 -10.39 -18.61 14.38
N ILE A 146 -10.09 -18.59 13.08
CA ILE A 146 -9.54 -19.75 12.35
C ILE A 146 -8.19 -20.15 12.94
N ARG A 147 -7.28 -19.18 13.15
CA ARG A 147 -5.97 -19.42 13.77
C ARG A 147 -6.11 -20.07 15.14
N GLN A 148 -7.02 -19.55 15.97
CA GLN A 148 -7.25 -20.08 17.31
C GLN A 148 -7.76 -21.53 17.26
N SER A 149 -8.75 -21.79 16.40
CA SER A 149 -9.28 -23.14 16.18
C SER A 149 -8.19 -24.12 15.71
N LEU A 150 -7.32 -23.71 14.80
CA LEU A 150 -6.21 -24.56 14.33
C LEU A 150 -5.15 -24.82 15.40
N ILE A 151 -4.88 -23.85 16.27
CA ILE A 151 -3.96 -24.03 17.40
C ILE A 151 -4.54 -25.06 18.37
N GLU A 152 -5.82 -24.93 18.70
CA GLU A 152 -6.51 -25.87 19.59
C GLU A 152 -6.55 -27.28 19.00
N GLU A 153 -6.84 -27.42 17.71
CA GLU A 153 -6.81 -28.69 17.00
C GLU A 153 -5.39 -29.32 16.99
N ASN A 154 -4.35 -28.52 16.76
CA ASN A 154 -2.96 -29.00 16.79
C ASN A 154 -2.55 -29.45 18.21
N GLN A 155 -2.98 -28.71 19.24
CA GLN A 155 -2.77 -29.08 20.63
C GLN A 155 -3.46 -30.40 20.98
N PHE A 156 -4.68 -30.61 20.48
CA PHE A 156 -5.40 -31.86 20.62
C PHE A 156 -4.64 -33.04 19.97
N TYR A 157 -4.20 -32.91 18.71
CA TYR A 157 -3.47 -33.99 18.04
C TYR A 157 -2.10 -34.26 18.67
N SER A 158 -1.36 -33.22 19.06
CA SER A 158 -0.06 -33.39 19.71
C SER A 158 -0.18 -34.08 21.07
N ALA A 159 -1.23 -33.78 21.85
CA ALA A 159 -1.51 -34.51 23.08
C ALA A 159 -1.85 -35.99 22.84
N GLN A 160 -2.57 -36.29 21.76
CA GLN A 160 -2.90 -37.66 21.38
C GLN A 160 -1.65 -38.46 20.97
N LEU A 161 -0.70 -37.82 20.30
CA LEU A 161 0.58 -38.45 19.94
C LEU A 161 1.46 -38.67 21.18
N ASN A 162 1.50 -37.73 22.12
CA ASN A 162 2.30 -37.80 23.34
C ASN A 162 1.73 -38.75 24.42
N GLY A 163 0.58 -39.37 24.18
CA GLY A 163 -0.07 -40.29 25.14
C GLY A 163 -0.80 -39.59 26.29
N THR A 164 -0.81 -38.26 26.32
CA THR A 164 -1.56 -37.44 27.28
C THR A 164 -3.01 -37.20 26.85
N GLY A 165 -3.37 -37.61 25.63
CA GLY A 165 -4.71 -37.43 25.04
C GLY A 165 -5.86 -38.03 25.87
N ALA A 166 -5.57 -39.06 26.69
CA ALA A 166 -6.53 -39.63 27.64
C ALA A 166 -7.05 -38.60 28.67
N SER A 167 -6.21 -37.64 29.10
CA SER A 167 -6.59 -36.58 30.05
C SER A 167 -7.33 -35.41 29.38
N ILE A 168 -7.25 -35.30 28.06
CA ILE A 168 -7.96 -34.26 27.28
C ILE A 168 -9.35 -34.76 26.88
N ALA A 169 -9.49 -36.05 26.55
CA ALA A 169 -10.79 -36.68 26.30
C ALA A 169 -11.73 -36.62 27.52
N THR A 170 -11.18 -36.54 28.73
CA THR A 170 -11.98 -36.39 29.98
C THR A 170 -12.42 -34.95 30.25
N GLN A 171 -11.97 -33.97 29.46
CA GLN A 171 -12.36 -32.56 29.60
C GLN A 171 -13.38 -32.18 28.51
N PRO A 172 -14.70 -32.31 28.80
CA PRO A 172 -15.78 -32.10 27.82
C PRO A 172 -15.85 -30.66 27.27
N GLU A 173 -15.29 -29.69 28.00
CA GLU A 173 -15.18 -28.28 27.57
C GLU A 173 -14.34 -28.14 26.28
N THR A 174 -13.27 -28.92 26.15
CA THR A 174 -12.37 -28.84 24.98
C THR A 174 -12.97 -29.50 23.74
N LEU A 175 -13.82 -30.52 23.91
CA LEU A 175 -14.43 -31.27 22.80
C LEU A 175 -15.58 -30.51 22.15
N THR A 176 -16.30 -29.68 22.90
CA THR A 176 -17.45 -28.92 22.40
C THR A 176 -17.02 -27.71 21.57
N SER A 177 -15.87 -27.10 21.87
CA SER A 177 -15.31 -25.96 21.13
C SER A 177 -14.69 -26.38 19.78
N LEU A 178 -14.01 -27.53 19.74
CA LEU A 178 -13.15 -27.90 18.61
C LEU A 178 -13.87 -28.43 17.36
N LYS A 179 -15.20 -28.67 17.40
CA LYS A 179 -15.95 -29.32 16.29
C LYS A 179 -15.21 -30.55 15.72
N VAL A 180 -14.54 -31.31 16.59
CA VAL A 180 -13.82 -32.52 16.17
C VAL A 180 -14.83 -33.56 15.70
N PRO A 181 -14.62 -34.22 14.55
CA PRO A 181 -15.49 -35.28 14.09
C PRO A 181 -15.66 -36.38 15.15
N PRO A 182 -16.88 -36.92 15.36
CA PRO A 182 -17.14 -37.91 16.39
C PRO A 182 -16.28 -39.18 16.23
N GLU A 183 -15.84 -39.49 15.01
CA GLU A 183 -14.92 -40.59 14.73
C GLU A 183 -13.59 -40.41 15.46
N ILE A 184 -13.02 -39.20 15.49
CA ILE A 184 -11.73 -38.93 16.14
C ILE A 184 -11.84 -39.06 17.66
N ILE A 185 -12.98 -38.69 18.23
CA ILE A 185 -13.27 -38.84 19.66
C ILE A 185 -13.27 -40.33 20.03
N SER A 186 -14.05 -41.14 19.31
CA SER A 186 -14.12 -42.59 19.56
C SER A 186 -12.78 -43.30 19.32
N LEU A 187 -12.01 -42.90 18.29
CA LEU A 187 -10.66 -43.41 18.06
C LEU A 187 -9.70 -43.03 19.19
N THR A 188 -9.88 -41.85 19.76
CA THR A 188 -9.08 -41.37 20.90
C THR A 188 -9.36 -42.18 22.16
N GLU A 189 -10.64 -42.45 22.45
CA GLU A 189 -11.06 -43.31 23.57
C GLU A 189 -10.53 -44.74 23.42
N ASN A 190 -10.69 -45.34 22.24
CA ASN A 190 -10.17 -46.68 21.95
C ASN A 190 -8.65 -46.75 22.11
N ARG A 191 -7.91 -45.77 21.59
CA ARG A 191 -6.45 -45.71 21.75
C ARG A 191 -6.05 -45.52 23.21
N ALA A 192 -6.76 -44.70 23.98
CA ALA A 192 -6.50 -44.53 25.40
C ALA A 192 -6.69 -45.84 26.17
N ALA A 193 -7.74 -46.61 25.86
CA ALA A 193 -7.98 -47.93 26.44
C ALA A 193 -6.84 -48.92 26.10
N LEU A 194 -6.42 -48.97 24.84
CA LEU A 194 -5.32 -49.85 24.40
C LEU A 194 -3.98 -49.49 25.04
N ILE A 195 -3.67 -48.20 25.20
CA ILE A 195 -2.44 -47.75 25.87
C ILE A 195 -2.47 -48.15 27.35
N ALA A 196 -3.62 -47.97 28.03
CA ALA A 196 -3.78 -48.36 29.43
C ALA A 196 -3.62 -49.88 29.61
N GLU A 197 -4.19 -50.67 28.70
CA GLU A 197 -4.04 -52.13 28.70
C GLU A 197 -2.59 -52.56 28.43
N ASN A 198 -1.92 -51.95 27.44
CA ASN A 198 -0.51 -52.23 27.16
C ASN A 198 0.38 -51.91 28.37
N LYS A 199 0.12 -50.79 29.04
CA LYS A 199 0.84 -50.39 30.27
C LYS A 199 0.63 -51.41 31.40
N LEU A 200 -0.57 -51.98 31.52
CA LEU A 200 -0.86 -53.07 32.45
C LEU A 200 -0.10 -54.36 32.10
N TYR A 201 -0.04 -54.74 30.82
CA TYR A 201 0.73 -55.91 30.38
C TYR A 201 2.23 -55.73 30.66
N GLN A 202 2.78 -54.55 30.38
CA GLN A 202 4.18 -54.24 30.70
C GLN A 202 4.44 -54.32 32.21
N ALA A 203 3.51 -53.84 33.03
CA ALA A 203 3.63 -53.93 34.49
C ALA A 203 3.57 -55.37 35.01
N GLN A 204 2.72 -56.22 34.43
CA GLN A 204 2.67 -57.65 34.75
C GLN A 204 3.98 -58.35 34.35
N SER A 205 4.53 -58.02 33.17
CA SER A 205 5.78 -58.60 32.69
C SER A 205 7.00 -58.14 33.50
N ASN A 206 7.02 -56.89 33.96
CA ASN A 206 8.14 -56.32 34.72
C ASN A 206 7.99 -56.51 36.25
N GLY A 207 6.82 -56.94 36.74
CA GLY A 207 6.53 -57.11 38.16
C GLY A 207 6.28 -55.80 38.94
N ASP A 208 6.44 -54.64 38.31
CA ASP A 208 6.34 -53.33 38.95
C ASP A 208 4.93 -52.74 38.82
N THR A 209 4.04 -53.13 39.74
CA THR A 209 2.62 -52.74 39.73
C THR A 209 2.29 -51.56 40.65
N VAL A 210 3.26 -51.07 41.44
CA VAL A 210 3.05 -50.16 42.58
C VAL A 210 2.72 -48.72 42.17
N GLY A 211 2.99 -48.30 40.92
CA GLY A 211 2.82 -46.91 40.47
C GLY A 211 1.62 -46.63 39.55
N LEU A 212 0.73 -47.59 39.29
CA LEU A 212 -0.15 -47.54 38.12
C LEU A 212 -1.55 -46.97 38.33
N GLY A 213 -1.95 -46.59 39.55
CA GLY A 213 -3.31 -46.07 39.78
C GLY A 213 -4.38 -47.04 39.27
N LEU A 214 -4.19 -48.34 39.54
CA LEU A 214 -5.04 -49.44 39.04
C LEU A 214 -6.48 -49.26 39.53
N ASN A 215 -7.45 -49.45 38.62
CA ASN A 215 -8.86 -49.51 38.99
C ASN A 215 -9.14 -50.71 39.90
N LEU A 216 -10.21 -50.64 40.71
CA LEU A 216 -10.58 -51.65 41.69
C LEU A 216 -10.68 -53.07 41.08
N GLU A 217 -11.33 -53.17 39.92
CA GLU A 217 -11.45 -54.39 39.11
C GLU A 217 -10.07 -54.97 38.73
N GLN A 218 -9.16 -54.12 38.26
CA GLN A 218 -7.83 -54.52 37.80
C GLN A 218 -6.96 -55.01 38.96
N LYS A 219 -7.08 -54.36 40.13
CA LYS A 219 -6.40 -54.79 41.36
C LYS A 219 -6.90 -56.15 41.84
N ALA A 220 -8.21 -56.40 41.78
CA ALA A 220 -8.79 -57.69 42.13
C ALA A 220 -8.31 -58.80 41.18
N ARG A 221 -8.24 -58.53 39.87
CA ARG A 221 -7.72 -59.49 38.88
C ARG A 221 -6.25 -59.83 39.11
N LEU A 222 -5.42 -58.84 39.45
CA LEU A 222 -4.00 -59.04 39.78
C LEU A 222 -3.86 -59.91 41.05
N GLN A 223 -4.64 -59.61 42.09
CA GLN A 223 -4.65 -60.39 43.33
C GLN A 223 -5.09 -61.85 43.07
N ALA A 224 -6.10 -62.05 42.24
CA ALA A 224 -6.55 -63.39 41.84
C ALA A 224 -5.45 -64.15 41.08
N SER A 225 -4.79 -63.50 40.12
CA SER A 225 -3.66 -64.09 39.39
C SER A 225 -2.49 -64.45 40.31
N GLN A 226 -2.14 -63.58 41.26
CA GLN A 226 -1.11 -63.86 42.25
C GLN A 226 -1.49 -65.03 43.17
N ALA A 227 -2.75 -65.08 43.62
CA ALA A 227 -3.25 -66.17 44.44
C ALA A 227 -3.23 -67.52 43.69
N GLU A 228 -3.54 -67.51 42.39
CA GLU A 228 -3.43 -68.68 41.53
C GLU A 228 -1.98 -69.14 41.37
N LEU A 229 -1.04 -68.22 41.10
CA LEU A 229 0.38 -68.54 41.03
C LEU A 229 0.89 -69.14 42.34
N ASN A 230 0.53 -68.55 43.48
CA ASN A 230 0.89 -69.08 44.79
C ASN A 230 0.32 -70.49 45.02
N SER A 231 -0.92 -70.72 44.58
CA SER A 231 -1.56 -72.05 44.67
C SER A 231 -0.87 -73.08 43.78
N ARG A 232 -0.47 -72.71 42.56
CA ARG A 232 0.28 -73.56 41.64
C ARG A 232 1.66 -73.91 42.20
N VAL A 233 2.36 -72.95 42.79
CA VAL A 233 3.66 -73.18 43.45
C VAL A 233 3.50 -74.12 44.64
N ALA A 234 2.49 -73.91 45.50
CA ALA A 234 2.23 -74.78 46.64
C ALA A 234 1.88 -76.22 46.20
N ALA A 235 1.07 -76.38 45.15
CA ALA A 235 0.75 -77.69 44.58
C ALA A 235 2.00 -78.39 44.01
N ALA A 236 2.84 -77.67 43.25
CA ALA A 236 4.09 -78.21 42.72
C ALA A 236 5.07 -78.62 43.83
N GLN A 237 5.15 -77.84 44.92
CA GLN A 237 5.97 -78.21 46.08
C GLN A 237 5.47 -79.48 46.76
N LEU A 238 4.14 -79.62 46.92
CA LEU A 238 3.53 -80.83 47.47
C LEU A 238 3.80 -82.06 46.59
N GLU A 239 3.71 -81.89 45.27
CA GLU A 239 4.01 -82.95 44.30
C GLU A 239 5.49 -83.40 44.41
N VAL A 240 6.42 -82.45 44.52
CA VAL A 240 7.84 -82.74 44.76
C VAL A 240 8.03 -83.51 46.07
N GLU A 241 7.33 -83.14 47.14
CA GLU A 241 7.40 -83.85 48.42
C GLU A 241 6.87 -85.30 48.30
N GLN A 242 5.75 -85.50 47.61
CA GLN A 242 5.17 -86.83 47.38
C GLN A 242 6.09 -87.71 46.54
N LEU A 243 6.64 -87.18 45.45
CA LEU A 243 7.62 -87.89 44.61
C LEU A 243 8.87 -88.26 45.40
N THR A 244 9.34 -87.35 46.27
CA THR A 244 10.49 -87.62 47.14
C THR A 244 10.21 -88.76 48.12
N LYS A 245 9.01 -88.79 48.73
CA LYS A 245 8.57 -89.89 49.61
C LYS A 245 8.46 -91.20 48.85
N GLN A 246 7.88 -91.20 47.65
CA GLN A 246 7.79 -92.38 46.80
C GLN A 246 9.19 -92.90 46.42
N LEU A 247 10.11 -92.04 46.02
CA LEU A 247 11.49 -92.40 45.71
C LEU A 247 12.17 -93.06 46.91
N SER A 248 12.03 -92.48 48.10
CA SER A 248 12.56 -93.07 49.34
C SER A 248 12.00 -94.47 49.59
N GLN A 249 10.68 -94.66 49.45
CA GLN A 249 10.04 -95.97 49.59
C GLN A 249 10.52 -96.98 48.55
N THR A 250 10.58 -96.60 47.28
CA THR A 250 11.09 -97.47 46.20
C THR A 250 12.55 -97.84 46.43
N ARG A 251 13.36 -96.93 46.97
CA ARG A 251 14.76 -97.19 47.32
C ARG A 251 14.87 -98.22 48.45
N ILE A 252 14.07 -98.09 49.51
CA ILE A 252 14.00 -99.08 50.60
C ILE A 252 13.55 -100.44 50.07
N GLN A 253 12.55 -100.49 49.18
CA GLN A 253 12.09 -101.74 48.57
C GLN A 253 13.18 -102.39 47.71
N LEU A 254 13.92 -101.58 46.94
CA LEU A 254 15.03 -102.05 46.11
C LEU A 254 16.17 -102.60 46.96
N ASP A 255 16.53 -101.93 48.05
CA ASP A 255 17.57 -102.37 48.97
C ASP A 255 17.14 -103.68 49.68
N ASN A 256 15.90 -103.78 50.16
CA ASN A 256 15.37 -105.02 50.73
C ASN A 256 15.36 -106.18 49.71
N ALA A 257 14.98 -105.92 48.46
CA ALA A 257 14.97 -106.94 47.40
C ALA A 257 16.39 -107.43 47.08
N ARG A 258 17.37 -106.52 47.09
CA ARG A 258 18.79 -106.87 46.96
C ARG A 258 19.29 -107.69 48.14
N ASP A 259 18.94 -107.32 49.37
CA ASP A 259 19.31 -108.08 50.57
C ASP A 259 18.73 -109.50 50.52
N ILE A 260 17.46 -109.65 50.16
CA ILE A 260 16.82 -110.97 49.97
C ILE A 260 17.54 -111.77 48.89
N LEU A 261 17.89 -111.15 47.76
CA LEU A 261 18.62 -111.82 46.69
C LEU A 261 20.00 -112.32 47.18
N SER A 262 20.75 -111.47 47.88
CA SER A 262 22.05 -111.83 48.47
C SER A 262 21.93 -113.00 49.45
N VAL A 263 20.90 -113.00 50.31
CA VAL A 263 20.63 -114.09 51.26
C VAL A 263 20.30 -115.39 50.52
N ASN A 264 19.47 -115.31 49.47
CA ASN A 264 19.13 -116.49 48.66
C ASN A 264 20.36 -117.05 47.93
N GLU A 265 21.24 -116.19 47.40
CA GLU A 265 22.51 -116.60 46.78
C GLU A 265 23.43 -117.29 47.81
N GLU A 266 23.54 -116.77 49.04
CA GLU A 266 24.34 -117.37 50.13
C GLU A 266 23.78 -118.73 50.59
N ILE A 267 22.45 -118.86 50.72
CA ILE A 267 21.79 -120.13 51.03
C ILE A 267 22.04 -121.15 49.91
N THR A 268 21.92 -120.75 48.64
CA THR A 268 22.13 -121.67 47.52
C THR A 268 23.59 -122.12 47.44
N GLY A 269 24.54 -121.23 47.69
CA GLY A 269 25.97 -121.55 47.72
C GLY A 269 26.40 -122.44 48.90
N SER A 270 25.63 -122.51 49.99
CA SER A 270 25.90 -123.40 51.14
C SER A 270 25.25 -124.78 51.04
N ILE A 271 24.46 -125.03 49.99
CA ILE A 271 23.70 -126.28 49.77
C ILE A 271 24.26 -127.15 48.63
N GLU A 272 25.26 -126.68 47.87
CA GLU A 272 26.03 -127.54 46.97
C GLU A 272 27.18 -128.28 47.71
N PRO A 273 27.32 -129.62 47.58
CA PRO A 273 28.35 -130.44 48.23
C PRO A 273 29.75 -130.32 47.61
#